data_AF-A0A4Q4WLD3-F1
#
_entry.id   AF-A0A4Q4WLD3-F1
#
_cell.length_a   1.000
_cell.length_b   1.000
_cell.length_c   1.000
_cell.angle_alpha   90.00
_cell.angle_beta   90.00
_cell.angle_gamma   90.00
#
_symmetry.space_group_name_H-M   'P 1'
#
loop_
_entity.id
_entity.type
_entity.pdbx_description
1 polymer ?
#
loop_
_entity_poly.entity_id
_entity_poly.type
_entity_poly.pdbx_seq_one_letter_code
_entity_poly.pdbx_strand_id
1 'polypeptide(L)'
;MQVVEPFPKKGNLVLRFKGSGAKQPMLLLAHIDVVEAKREDWKTDPFTLQETDGYFTARGAIDDKAMASAFVSVLGQLKQEGFKPSRDIILALTTDEERGDVPTNGAYWIVNNKPELVKAEFGINEGGGGELRNGKPVLHRIQVAEKMYTTYELEVRDVGGHSSGPTKTNPIYALSAALDRLGAYQFPVKLADVTQTYFARSAPLATGQLADDMRSVGTGKPDQAAIDRLSAIPFYNAQLRTT
;
A
#
# COMPACT_ATOMS: atom_id res chain seq x y z
N MET A 1 10.77 -6.78 24.68
CA MET A 1 9.87 -7.29 23.63
C MET A 1 8.53 -7.54 24.27
N GLN A 2 7.44 -7.19 23.60
CA GLN A 2 6.07 -7.41 24.05
C GLN A 2 5.27 -7.98 22.88
N VAL A 3 4.42 -8.96 23.16
CA VAL A 3 3.38 -9.41 22.23
C VAL A 3 2.05 -8.86 22.76
N VAL A 4 1.29 -8.19 21.90
CA VAL A 4 0.01 -7.56 22.20
C VAL A 4 -1.08 -8.30 21.44
N GLU A 5 -1.96 -8.97 22.19
CA GLU A 5 -2.98 -9.88 21.64
C GLU A 5 -4.41 -9.38 21.95
N PRO A 6 -4.88 -8.32 21.25
CA PRO A 6 -6.20 -7.76 21.52
C PRO A 6 -7.35 -8.62 21.00
N PHE A 7 -7.06 -9.56 20.09
CA PHE A 7 -8.04 -10.47 19.50
C PHE A 7 -7.49 -11.90 19.45
N PRO A 8 -8.36 -12.94 19.51
CA PRO A 8 -7.92 -14.33 19.42
C PRO A 8 -7.11 -14.60 18.15
N LYS A 9 -5.97 -15.29 18.30
CA LYS A 9 -5.04 -15.64 17.21
C LYS A 9 -4.37 -14.43 16.52
N LYS A 10 -4.46 -13.23 17.08
CA LYS A 10 -3.82 -12.02 16.55
C LYS A 10 -2.77 -11.52 17.54
N GLY A 11 -1.50 -11.69 17.19
CA GLY A 11 -0.38 -11.26 18.03
C GLY A 11 0.47 -10.22 17.32
N ASN A 12 0.46 -9.00 17.86
CA ASN A 12 1.32 -7.92 17.38
C ASN A 12 2.59 -7.88 18.21
N LEU A 13 3.76 -7.94 17.59
CA LEU A 13 5.04 -7.91 18.30
C LEU A 13 5.62 -6.50 18.28
N VAL A 14 5.91 -5.96 19.45
CA VAL A 14 6.67 -4.71 19.59
C VAL A 14 7.99 -4.97 20.32
N LEU A 15 9.09 -4.62 19.69
CA LEU A 15 10.43 -4.70 20.24
C LEU A 15 11.08 -3.32 20.21
N ARG A 16 11.83 -2.98 21.26
CA ARG A 16 12.59 -1.74 21.34
C ARG A 16 14.06 -2.06 21.46
N PHE A 17 14.82 -1.78 20.42
CA PHE A 17 16.28 -1.79 20.42
C PHE A 17 16.77 -0.49 21.04
N LYS A 18 17.40 -0.57 22.22
CA LYS A 18 17.78 0.59 23.01
C LYS A 18 19.02 1.29 22.45
N GLY A 19 18.90 2.60 22.23
CA GLY A 19 20.00 3.50 21.92
C GLY A 19 20.45 4.31 23.13
N SER A 20 21.25 5.35 22.89
CA SER A 20 21.69 6.29 23.93
C SER A 20 20.60 7.27 24.38
N GLY A 21 19.52 7.41 23.61
CA GLY A 21 18.45 8.39 23.88
C GLY A 21 18.79 9.83 23.48
N ALA A 22 19.87 10.05 22.73
CA ALA A 22 20.25 11.38 22.24
C ALA A 22 19.28 11.96 21.19
N LYS A 23 18.48 11.10 20.54
CA LYS A 23 17.44 11.46 19.57
C LYS A 23 16.14 10.70 19.87
N GLN A 24 15.02 11.22 19.38
CA GLN A 24 13.72 10.56 19.46
C GLN A 24 13.73 9.20 18.74
N PRO A 25 12.87 8.23 19.11
CA PRO A 25 12.88 6.90 18.48
C PRO A 25 12.59 6.94 16.97
N MET A 26 12.97 5.90 16.24
CA MET A 26 12.44 5.62 14.90
C MET A 26 11.62 4.31 14.92
N LEU A 27 10.62 4.20 14.05
CA LEU A 27 9.77 3.02 13.90
C LEU A 27 10.13 2.24 12.62
N LEU A 28 10.24 0.92 12.75
CA LEU A 28 10.23 -0.05 11.67
C LEU A 28 8.89 -0.79 11.80
N LEU A 29 7.99 -0.57 10.85
CA LEU A 29 6.65 -1.16 10.83
C LEU A 29 6.57 -2.13 9.66
N ALA A 30 6.14 -3.36 9.92
CA ALA A 30 5.85 -4.35 8.89
C ALA A 30 4.63 -5.15 9.32
N HIS A 31 3.86 -5.67 8.36
CA HIS A 31 2.77 -6.59 8.68
C HIS A 31 3.20 -8.05 8.47
N ILE A 32 2.54 -8.96 9.20
CA ILE A 32 2.88 -10.40 9.20
C ILE A 32 1.68 -11.28 8.83
N ASP A 33 0.51 -10.68 8.62
CA ASP A 33 -0.57 -11.33 7.91
C ASP A 33 -0.29 -11.37 6.40
N VAL A 34 -1.20 -12.02 5.68
CA VAL A 34 -1.14 -12.20 4.23
C VAL A 34 -2.57 -12.37 3.74
N VAL A 35 -2.88 -11.94 2.52
CA VAL A 35 -4.12 -12.36 1.85
C VAL A 35 -4.20 -13.88 1.65
N GLU A 36 -5.43 -14.35 1.43
CA GLU A 36 -5.71 -15.75 1.15
C GLU A 36 -4.97 -16.27 -0.10
N ALA A 37 -4.65 -17.56 -0.09
CA ALA A 37 -4.07 -18.27 -1.22
C ALA A 37 -4.64 -19.68 -1.28
N LYS A 38 -5.45 -19.96 -2.31
CA LYS A 38 -5.95 -21.31 -2.59
C LYS A 38 -4.87 -22.11 -3.26
N ARG A 39 -4.68 -23.37 -2.84
CA ARG A 39 -3.62 -24.23 -3.40
C ARG A 39 -3.87 -24.55 -4.88
N GLU A 40 -5.13 -24.69 -5.31
CA GLU A 40 -5.46 -24.98 -6.70
C GLU A 40 -5.05 -23.88 -7.69
N ASP A 41 -4.89 -22.63 -7.22
CA ASP A 41 -4.50 -21.49 -8.06
C ASP A 41 -2.97 -21.38 -8.24
N TRP A 42 -2.19 -22.22 -7.54
CA TRP A 42 -0.73 -22.11 -7.49
C TRP A 42 -0.04 -23.34 -8.10
N LYS A 43 1.10 -23.09 -8.75
CA LYS A 43 1.98 -24.16 -9.27
C LYS A 43 2.79 -24.85 -8.16
N THR A 44 2.90 -24.23 -7.00
CA THR A 44 3.65 -24.66 -5.83
C THR A 44 2.77 -24.51 -4.58
N ASP A 45 3.11 -25.13 -3.44
CA ASP A 45 2.38 -24.81 -2.20
C ASP A 45 2.65 -23.33 -1.83
N PRO A 46 1.63 -22.46 -1.77
CA PRO A 46 1.81 -21.04 -1.52
C PRO A 46 2.44 -20.75 -0.15
N PHE A 47 2.36 -21.67 0.81
CA PHE A 47 2.86 -21.47 2.16
C PHE A 47 4.20 -22.18 2.40
N THR A 48 4.84 -22.69 1.34
CA THR A 48 6.21 -23.21 1.38
C THR A 48 7.11 -22.32 0.53
N LEU A 49 8.12 -21.70 1.15
CA LEU A 49 9.08 -20.88 0.42
C LEU A 49 9.92 -21.74 -0.51
N GLN A 50 9.88 -21.42 -1.81
CA GLN A 50 10.70 -22.07 -2.83
C GLN A 50 11.60 -21.06 -3.50
N GLU A 51 12.86 -21.44 -3.71
CA GLU A 51 13.82 -20.65 -4.48
C GLU A 51 14.05 -21.32 -5.84
N THR A 52 13.96 -20.56 -6.93
CA THR A 52 14.24 -21.02 -8.29
C THR A 52 14.83 -19.87 -9.08
N ASP A 53 16.01 -20.07 -9.68
CA ASP A 53 16.73 -19.07 -10.48
C ASP A 53 16.93 -17.70 -9.78
N GLY A 54 17.13 -17.72 -8.45
CA GLY A 54 17.27 -16.52 -7.62
C GLY A 54 15.96 -15.80 -7.30
N TYR A 55 14.81 -16.39 -7.63
CA TYR A 55 13.49 -15.90 -7.27
C TYR A 55 12.89 -16.73 -6.14
N PHE A 56 12.32 -16.03 -5.15
CA PHE A 56 11.63 -16.63 -4.02
C PHE A 56 10.12 -16.59 -4.25
N THR A 57 9.47 -17.75 -4.23
CA THR A 57 8.04 -17.90 -4.48
C THR A 57 7.34 -18.45 -3.23
N ALA A 58 6.50 -17.61 -2.61
CA ALA A 58 5.52 -17.97 -1.58
C ALA A 58 4.51 -16.82 -1.39
N ARG A 59 3.33 -17.11 -0.85
CA ARG A 59 2.44 -16.10 -0.29
C ARG A 59 3.14 -15.44 0.91
N GLY A 60 3.29 -14.11 0.83
CA GLY A 60 4.03 -13.34 1.83
C GLY A 60 5.49 -13.07 1.47
N ALA A 61 6.03 -13.68 0.41
CA ALA A 61 7.46 -13.57 0.07
C ALA A 61 7.89 -12.16 -0.36
N ILE A 62 6.95 -11.30 -0.75
CA ILE A 62 7.18 -9.87 -1.01
C ILE A 62 6.42 -9.08 0.05
N ASP A 63 5.09 -9.23 0.03
CA ASP A 63 4.14 -8.45 0.83
C ASP A 63 3.64 -9.26 2.03
N ASP A 64 4.09 -8.98 3.27
CA ASP A 64 5.20 -8.08 3.64
C ASP A 64 6.30 -8.80 4.47
N LYS A 65 6.28 -10.14 4.45
CA LYS A 65 7.17 -10.94 5.30
C LYS A 65 8.64 -10.83 4.92
N ALA A 66 8.96 -10.41 3.69
CA ALA A 66 10.34 -10.08 3.33
C ALA A 66 10.86 -8.89 4.13
N MET A 67 10.08 -7.81 4.23
CA MET A 67 10.46 -6.63 5.03
C MET A 67 10.55 -6.98 6.51
N ALA A 68 9.53 -7.65 7.05
CA ALA A 68 9.52 -8.08 8.44
C ALA A 68 10.78 -8.91 8.78
N SER A 69 11.13 -9.85 7.90
CA SER A 69 12.30 -10.72 8.06
C SER A 69 13.62 -9.93 7.95
N ALA A 70 13.72 -8.99 7.02
CA ALA A 70 14.88 -8.11 6.87
C ALA A 70 15.09 -7.25 8.13
N PHE A 71 14.04 -6.66 8.69
CA PHE A 71 14.13 -5.88 9.92
C PHE A 71 14.60 -6.71 11.12
N VAL A 72 14.04 -7.91 11.30
CA VAL A 72 14.46 -8.82 12.37
C VAL A 72 15.93 -9.21 12.20
N SER A 73 16.34 -9.57 10.98
CA SER A 73 17.72 -9.96 10.67
C SER A 73 18.71 -8.83 10.95
N VAL A 74 18.44 -7.61 10.46
CA VAL A 74 19.32 -6.44 10.66
C VAL A 74 19.43 -6.08 12.14
N LEU A 75 18.32 -6.04 12.89
CA LEU A 75 18.38 -5.76 14.32
C LEU A 75 19.14 -6.85 15.10
N GLY A 76 18.98 -8.11 14.70
CA GLY A 76 19.75 -9.24 15.26
C GLY A 76 21.26 -9.07 15.02
N GLN A 77 21.65 -8.74 13.79
CA GLN A 77 23.04 -8.48 13.43
C GLN A 77 23.63 -7.29 14.21
N LEU A 78 22.94 -6.14 14.21
CA LEU A 78 23.38 -4.94 14.95
C LEU A 78 23.57 -5.22 16.44
N LYS A 79 22.73 -6.09 17.02
CA LYS A 79 22.88 -6.52 18.41
C LYS A 79 24.17 -7.31 18.63
N GLN A 80 24.47 -8.26 17.74
CA GLN A 80 25.69 -9.09 17.80
C GLN A 80 26.96 -8.27 17.62
N GLU A 81 26.91 -7.25 16.76
CA GLU A 81 28.02 -6.33 16.49
C GLU A 81 28.22 -5.28 17.62
N GLY A 82 27.35 -5.27 18.64
CA GLY A 82 27.45 -4.32 19.75
C GLY A 82 27.09 -2.88 19.37
N PHE A 83 26.37 -2.69 18.25
CA PHE A 83 25.96 -1.37 17.78
C PHE A 83 25.11 -0.64 18.82
N LYS A 84 25.44 0.64 19.06
CA LYS A 84 24.71 1.52 19.98
C LYS A 84 24.18 2.73 19.21
N PRO A 85 22.91 2.73 18.76
CA PRO A 85 22.35 3.84 18.02
C PRO A 85 22.15 5.07 18.91
N SER A 86 22.11 6.25 18.30
CA SER A 86 21.81 7.50 19.02
C SER A 86 20.32 7.67 19.38
N ARG A 87 19.45 6.81 18.85
CA ARG A 87 18.00 6.76 19.08
C ARG A 87 17.57 5.33 19.39
N ASP A 88 16.43 5.17 20.06
CA ASP A 88 15.78 3.86 20.11
C ASP A 88 15.27 3.48 18.71
N ILE A 89 15.40 2.20 18.33
CA ILE A 89 14.75 1.64 17.14
C ILE A 89 13.60 0.77 17.63
N ILE A 90 12.37 1.13 17.26
CA ILE A 90 11.16 0.38 17.59
C ILE A 90 10.84 -0.50 16.39
N LEU A 91 10.75 -1.81 16.58
CA LEU A 91 10.19 -2.75 15.61
C LEU A 91 8.75 -3.05 16.01
N ALA A 92 7.80 -2.84 15.11
CA ALA A 92 6.42 -3.26 15.24
C ALA A 92 6.07 -4.21 14.09
N LEU A 93 5.75 -5.46 14.43
CA LEU A 93 5.21 -6.45 13.50
C LEU A 93 3.73 -6.61 13.79
N THR A 94 2.88 -6.16 12.87
CA THR A 94 1.43 -6.04 13.08
C THR A 94 0.62 -7.04 12.27
N THR A 95 -0.61 -7.29 12.70
CA THR A 95 -1.56 -8.19 12.00
C THR A 95 -2.74 -7.43 11.41
N ASP A 96 -3.41 -8.04 10.44
CA ASP A 96 -4.64 -7.56 9.80
C ASP A 96 -4.47 -6.22 9.04
N GLU A 97 -3.29 -5.99 8.46
CA GLU A 97 -3.08 -4.89 7.50
C GLU A 97 -3.95 -5.13 6.26
N GLU A 98 -3.90 -6.35 5.71
CA GLU A 98 -4.53 -6.75 4.44
C GLU A 98 -6.06 -6.70 4.47
N ARG A 99 -6.63 -6.54 5.68
CA ARG A 99 -8.06 -6.39 5.92
C ARG A 99 -8.51 -4.93 5.95
N GLY A 100 -7.56 -3.98 5.90
CA GLY A 100 -7.81 -2.55 5.92
C GLY A 100 -8.46 -2.07 7.23
N ASP A 101 -9.56 -1.32 7.10
CA ASP A 101 -10.23 -0.59 8.18
C ASP A 101 -11.10 -1.51 9.07
N VAL A 102 -10.47 -2.49 9.71
CA VAL A 102 -11.12 -3.39 10.68
C VAL A 102 -10.62 -3.13 12.10
N PRO A 103 -11.45 -3.31 13.15
CA PRO A 103 -11.02 -3.14 14.54
C PRO A 103 -9.83 -4.02 14.94
N THR A 104 -9.61 -5.12 14.22
CA THR A 104 -8.53 -6.08 14.44
C THR A 104 -7.21 -5.68 13.79
N ASN A 105 -7.18 -4.61 12.97
CA ASN A 105 -5.95 -4.07 12.40
C ASN A 105 -5.01 -3.65 13.53
N GLY A 106 -3.85 -4.29 13.57
CA GLY A 106 -2.90 -4.22 14.67
C GLY A 106 -2.26 -2.86 14.84
N ALA A 107 -1.88 -2.21 13.73
CA ALA A 107 -1.31 -0.88 13.75
C ALA A 107 -2.33 0.13 14.26
N TYR A 108 -3.56 0.08 13.72
CA TYR A 108 -4.68 0.91 14.17
C TYR A 108 -4.97 0.70 15.66
N TRP A 109 -5.05 -0.54 16.12
CA TRP A 109 -5.33 -0.84 17.51
C TRP A 109 -4.23 -0.32 18.44
N ILE A 110 -2.95 -0.54 18.12
CA ILE A 110 -1.82 -0.10 18.94
C ILE A 110 -1.78 1.41 19.06
N VAL A 111 -1.93 2.14 17.95
CA VAL A 111 -1.91 3.62 17.96
C VAL A 111 -3.01 4.18 18.87
N ASN A 112 -4.19 3.56 18.89
CA ASN A 112 -5.32 4.05 19.68
C ASN A 112 -5.29 3.61 21.15
N ASN A 113 -4.70 2.46 21.48
CA ASN A 113 -4.79 1.87 22.83
C ASN A 113 -3.46 1.84 23.58
N LYS A 114 -2.34 1.80 22.87
CA LYS A 114 -0.97 1.74 23.41
C LYS A 114 0.02 2.58 22.60
N PRO A 115 -0.27 3.88 22.34
CA PRO A 115 0.55 4.72 21.48
C PRO A 115 2.01 4.83 21.95
N GLU A 116 2.28 4.69 23.25
CA GLU A 116 3.62 4.71 23.83
C GLU A 116 4.56 3.61 23.29
N LEU A 117 3.99 2.52 22.78
CA LEU A 117 4.75 1.42 22.20
C LEU A 117 5.36 1.79 20.85
N VAL A 118 4.67 2.61 20.05
CA VAL A 118 5.03 2.94 18.66
C VAL A 118 5.36 4.42 18.43
N LYS A 119 5.28 5.26 19.47
CA LYS A 119 5.64 6.68 19.38
C LYS A 119 7.10 6.85 18.93
N ALA A 120 7.28 7.45 17.76
CA ALA A 120 8.56 7.69 17.10
C ALA A 120 8.57 9.05 16.38
N GLU A 121 9.77 9.54 16.05
CA GLU A 121 9.99 10.75 15.25
C GLU A 121 9.56 10.54 13.79
N PHE A 122 9.84 9.35 13.26
CA PHE A 122 9.46 8.91 11.92
C PHE A 122 9.36 7.38 11.89
N GLY A 123 8.66 6.86 10.88
CA GLY A 123 8.54 5.44 10.61
C GLY A 123 9.00 5.08 9.20
N ILE A 124 9.50 3.85 9.06
CA ILE A 124 9.69 3.16 7.79
C ILE A 124 8.67 2.02 7.79
N ASN A 125 7.80 2.00 6.79
CA ASN A 125 6.81 0.94 6.57
C ASN A 125 6.92 0.39 5.14
N GLU A 126 5.98 -0.49 4.80
CA GLU A 126 5.85 -1.04 3.45
C GLU A 126 5.59 0.03 2.37
N GLY A 127 5.80 -0.37 1.12
CA GLY A 127 5.65 0.48 -0.05
C GLY A 127 6.99 0.90 -0.68
N GLY A 128 6.90 1.61 -1.81
CA GLY A 128 8.06 1.99 -2.61
C GLY A 128 8.59 0.84 -3.46
N GLY A 129 9.91 0.62 -3.44
CA GLY A 129 10.54 -0.54 -4.10
C GLY A 129 11.68 -0.19 -5.06
N GLY A 130 12.42 -1.24 -5.45
CA GLY A 130 13.56 -1.15 -6.36
C GLY A 130 13.22 -1.62 -7.78
N GLU A 131 14.03 -1.18 -8.74
CA GLU A 131 14.00 -1.68 -10.12
C GLU A 131 15.41 -2.06 -10.55
N LEU A 132 15.53 -3.25 -11.13
CA LEU A 132 16.71 -3.70 -11.84
C LEU A 132 16.42 -3.70 -13.35
N ARG A 133 17.36 -3.18 -14.15
CA ARG A 133 17.37 -3.37 -15.61
C ARG A 133 18.62 -4.13 -15.99
N ASN A 134 18.46 -5.28 -16.63
CA ASN A 134 19.57 -6.18 -16.99
C ASN A 134 20.49 -6.48 -15.79
N GLY A 135 19.88 -6.77 -14.62
CA GLY A 135 20.59 -7.07 -13.39
C GLY A 135 21.26 -5.88 -12.69
N LYS A 136 21.14 -4.65 -13.22
CA LYS A 136 21.72 -3.44 -12.61
C LYS A 136 20.65 -2.59 -11.93
N PRO A 137 20.89 -2.08 -10.71
CA PRO A 137 19.96 -1.18 -10.05
C PRO A 137 19.87 0.15 -10.80
N VAL A 138 18.65 0.58 -11.10
CA VAL A 138 18.39 1.83 -11.83
C VAL A 138 17.48 2.78 -11.06
N LEU A 139 16.72 2.27 -10.09
CA LEU A 139 15.76 3.05 -9.33
C LEU A 139 15.55 2.42 -7.95
N HIS A 140 15.50 3.28 -6.93
CA HIS A 140 15.00 2.94 -5.60
C HIS A 140 14.00 4.01 -5.20
N ARG A 141 12.75 3.60 -4.94
CA ARG A 141 11.64 4.50 -4.65
C ARG A 141 11.38 4.50 -3.16
N ILE A 142 11.26 5.71 -2.62
CA ILE A 142 10.74 5.94 -1.28
C ILE A 142 9.32 6.47 -1.47
N GLN A 143 8.36 5.71 -0.98
CA GLN A 143 6.97 6.13 -0.96
C GLN A 143 6.72 6.97 0.30
N VAL A 144 5.97 8.06 0.16
CA VAL A 144 5.68 8.99 1.27
C VAL A 144 4.19 9.25 1.45
N ALA A 145 3.35 8.69 0.56
CA ALA A 145 1.91 8.80 0.61
C ALA A 145 1.26 7.67 -0.20
N GLU A 146 0.04 7.32 0.17
CA GLU A 146 -0.84 6.38 -0.53
C GLU A 146 -2.21 7.02 -0.77
N LYS A 147 -2.94 6.50 -1.75
CA LYS A 147 -4.35 6.87 -1.92
C LYS A 147 -5.18 6.12 -0.90
N MET A 148 -6.11 6.82 -0.27
CA MET A 148 -7.17 6.18 0.50
C MET A 148 -8.25 5.66 -0.45
N TYR A 149 -8.93 4.59 -0.03
CA TYR A 149 -10.15 4.14 -0.67
C TYR A 149 -11.36 4.51 0.19
N THR A 150 -12.54 4.42 -0.40
CA THR A 150 -13.81 4.53 0.32
C THR A 150 -14.82 3.64 -0.38
N THR A 151 -15.65 2.97 0.43
CA THR A 151 -16.66 2.04 -0.05
C THR A 151 -18.02 2.67 0.18
N TYR A 152 -18.86 2.67 -0.86
CA TYR A 152 -20.23 3.17 -0.79
C TYR A 152 -21.22 2.04 -1.03
N GLU A 153 -22.32 2.04 -0.26
CA GLU A 153 -23.50 1.22 -0.53
C GLU A 153 -24.60 2.09 -1.12
N LEU A 154 -25.17 1.65 -2.25
CA LEU A 154 -26.21 2.36 -2.98
C LEU A 154 -27.50 1.53 -2.93
N GLU A 155 -28.55 2.08 -2.34
CA GLU A 155 -29.87 1.44 -2.27
C GLU A 155 -30.94 2.30 -2.97
N VAL A 156 -31.75 1.66 -3.82
CA VAL A 156 -32.92 2.27 -4.47
C VAL A 156 -34.16 1.44 -4.14
N ARG A 157 -35.22 2.10 -3.70
CA ARG A 157 -36.49 1.47 -3.30
C ARG A 157 -37.65 2.02 -4.12
N ASP A 158 -38.63 1.17 -4.39
CA ASP A 158 -39.89 1.53 -5.02
C ASP A 158 -41.02 0.64 -4.45
N VAL A 159 -42.28 0.99 -4.72
CA VAL A 159 -43.43 0.18 -4.33
C VAL A 159 -43.48 -1.11 -5.16
N GLY A 160 -43.78 -2.23 -4.50
CA GLY A 160 -43.93 -3.52 -5.17
C GLY A 160 -45.16 -3.58 -6.10
N GLY A 161 -45.09 -4.38 -7.15
CA GLY A 161 -46.17 -4.55 -8.12
C GLY A 161 -46.05 -5.83 -8.94
N HIS A 162 -47.12 -6.20 -9.65
CA HIS A 162 -47.12 -7.35 -10.55
C HIS A 162 -46.32 -7.03 -11.82
N SER A 163 -45.38 -7.90 -12.22
CA SER A 163 -44.46 -7.63 -13.34
C SER A 163 -45.14 -7.43 -14.69
N SER A 164 -46.35 -7.96 -14.88
CA SER A 164 -47.17 -7.72 -16.09
C SER A 164 -47.86 -6.35 -16.13
N GLY A 165 -47.86 -5.59 -15.04
CA GLY A 165 -48.37 -4.23 -14.95
C GLY A 165 -47.24 -3.24 -14.65
N PRO A 166 -46.30 -3.01 -15.58
CA PRO A 166 -45.14 -2.17 -15.33
C PRO A 166 -45.56 -0.72 -15.04
N THR A 167 -44.97 -0.13 -14.01
CA THR A 167 -45.06 1.29 -13.70
C THR A 167 -44.01 2.09 -14.48
N LYS A 168 -44.11 3.41 -14.47
CA LYS A 168 -43.10 4.29 -15.10
C LYS A 168 -41.76 4.26 -14.38
N THR A 169 -41.75 3.90 -13.10
CA THR A 169 -40.55 3.84 -12.25
C THR A 169 -40.18 2.40 -11.98
N ASN A 170 -38.88 2.12 -11.97
CA ASN A 170 -38.35 0.81 -11.61
C ASN A 170 -36.99 1.00 -10.95
N PRO A 171 -36.78 0.45 -9.74
CA PRO A 171 -35.53 0.66 -9.00
C PRO A 171 -34.32 0.06 -9.72
N ILE A 172 -34.50 -1.01 -10.50
CA ILE A 172 -33.44 -1.61 -11.32
C ILE A 172 -32.99 -0.62 -12.39
N TYR A 173 -33.92 -0.02 -13.14
CA TYR A 173 -33.57 0.93 -14.21
C TYR A 173 -32.91 2.19 -13.67
N ALA A 174 -33.41 2.69 -12.53
CA ALA A 174 -32.82 3.85 -11.87
C ALA A 174 -31.39 3.56 -11.39
N LEU A 175 -31.16 2.40 -10.77
CA LEU A 175 -29.83 1.98 -10.33
C LEU A 175 -28.88 1.75 -11.51
N SER A 176 -29.33 1.04 -12.56
CA SER A 176 -28.53 0.84 -13.79
C SER A 176 -28.11 2.17 -14.40
N ALA A 177 -29.04 3.12 -14.56
CA ALA A 177 -28.71 4.44 -15.09
C ALA A 177 -27.76 5.23 -14.17
N ALA A 178 -27.82 5.04 -12.86
CA ALA A 178 -26.89 5.66 -11.91
C ALA A 178 -25.48 5.06 -12.03
N LEU A 179 -25.38 3.74 -12.15
CA LEU A 179 -24.11 3.03 -12.36
C LEU A 179 -23.47 3.39 -13.71
N ASP A 180 -24.26 3.55 -14.77
CA ASP A 180 -23.76 4.01 -16.08
C ASP A 180 -23.13 5.41 -15.98
N ARG A 181 -23.80 6.34 -15.27
CA ARG A 181 -23.23 7.68 -15.04
C ARG A 181 -21.96 7.64 -14.20
N LEU A 182 -21.92 6.77 -13.18
CA LEU A 182 -20.75 6.60 -12.33
C LEU A 182 -19.57 6.01 -13.11
N GLY A 183 -19.79 4.96 -13.92
CA GLY A 183 -18.76 4.34 -14.75
C GLY A 183 -18.24 5.26 -15.87
N ALA A 184 -19.08 6.18 -16.35
CA ALA A 184 -18.66 7.21 -17.31
C ALA A 184 -17.99 8.43 -16.66
N TYR A 185 -18.02 8.55 -15.32
CA TYR A 185 -17.46 9.69 -14.62
C TYR A 185 -15.93 9.61 -14.56
N GLN A 186 -15.27 10.58 -15.20
CA GLN A 186 -13.83 10.75 -15.04
C GLN A 186 -13.54 11.77 -13.94
N PHE A 187 -12.87 11.32 -12.89
CA PHE A 187 -12.37 12.24 -11.88
C PHE A 187 -11.39 13.24 -12.50
N PRO A 188 -11.38 14.50 -12.03
CA PRO A 188 -10.40 15.48 -12.48
C PRO A 188 -8.99 15.08 -12.04
N VAL A 189 -7.99 15.45 -12.84
CA VAL A 189 -6.58 15.34 -12.46
C VAL A 189 -6.34 16.18 -11.19
N LYS A 190 -5.76 15.56 -10.17
CA LYS A 190 -5.38 16.21 -8.91
C LYS A 190 -3.98 15.75 -8.52
N LEU A 191 -3.01 16.62 -8.76
CA LEU A 191 -1.60 16.31 -8.51
C LEU A 191 -1.15 16.85 -7.16
N ALA A 192 -0.87 15.96 -6.22
CA ALA A 192 -0.14 16.30 -5.01
C ALA A 192 1.34 16.60 -5.34
N ASP A 193 2.03 17.37 -4.49
CA ASP A 193 3.45 17.70 -4.68
C ASP A 193 4.33 16.45 -4.81
N VAL A 194 4.01 15.39 -4.08
CA VAL A 194 4.69 14.09 -4.19
C VAL A 194 4.51 13.47 -5.58
N THR A 195 3.31 13.53 -6.16
CA THR A 195 3.02 13.01 -7.50
C THR A 195 3.80 13.80 -8.54
N GLN A 196 3.77 15.13 -8.47
CA GLN A 196 4.54 15.99 -9.37
C GLN A 196 6.04 15.67 -9.29
N THR A 197 6.55 15.54 -8.06
CA THR A 197 7.96 15.17 -7.81
C THR A 197 8.29 13.80 -8.39
N TYR A 198 7.41 12.81 -8.21
CA TYR A 198 7.57 11.47 -8.79
C TYR A 198 7.73 11.54 -10.31
N PHE A 199 6.82 12.22 -11.01
CA PHE A 199 6.86 12.35 -12.47
C PHE A 199 8.11 13.13 -12.92
N ALA A 200 8.44 14.25 -12.28
CA ALA A 200 9.63 15.04 -12.57
C ALA A 200 10.93 14.24 -12.40
N ARG A 201 11.05 13.44 -11.34
CA ARG A 201 12.23 12.62 -11.04
C ARG A 201 12.30 11.34 -11.87
N SER A 202 11.16 10.83 -12.34
CA SER A 202 11.09 9.64 -13.19
C SER A 202 11.36 9.95 -14.67
N ALA A 203 11.06 11.18 -15.12
CA ALA A 203 11.21 11.55 -16.52
C ALA A 203 12.62 11.30 -17.11
N PRO A 204 13.75 11.58 -16.40
CA PRO A 204 15.08 11.26 -16.91
C PRO A 204 15.40 9.76 -17.01
N LEU A 205 14.61 8.91 -16.36
CA LEU A 205 14.75 7.46 -16.39
C LEU A 205 13.91 6.80 -17.50
N ALA A 206 13.01 7.57 -18.11
CA ALA A 206 12.19 7.19 -19.24
C ALA A 206 12.82 7.67 -20.56
N THR A 207 12.25 7.23 -21.69
CA THR A 207 12.71 7.62 -23.03
C THR A 207 11.54 8.03 -23.92
N GLY A 208 11.82 8.80 -24.98
CA GLY A 208 10.83 9.23 -25.96
C GLY A 208 9.65 9.99 -25.35
N GLN A 209 8.46 9.77 -25.91
CA GLN A 209 7.24 10.47 -25.53
C GLN A 209 6.89 10.33 -24.04
N LEU A 210 7.19 9.18 -23.42
CA LEU A 210 6.93 8.98 -22.00
C LEU A 210 7.73 9.96 -21.13
N ALA A 211 8.99 10.23 -21.49
CA ALA A 211 9.81 11.20 -20.77
C ALA A 211 9.24 12.62 -20.88
N ASP A 212 8.72 12.99 -22.06
CA ASP A 212 8.07 14.28 -22.28
C ASP A 212 6.77 14.42 -21.49
N ASP A 213 5.94 13.38 -21.48
CA ASP A 213 4.68 13.35 -20.73
C ASP A 213 4.93 13.44 -19.22
N MET A 214 5.92 12.69 -18.72
CA MET A 214 6.35 12.77 -17.32
C MET A 214 6.89 14.16 -16.96
N ARG A 215 7.68 14.79 -17.85
CA ARG A 215 8.14 16.18 -17.65
C ARG A 215 6.97 17.14 -17.56
N SER A 216 5.98 17.00 -18.44
CA SER A 216 4.77 17.84 -18.49
C SER A 216 4.03 17.80 -17.14
N VAL A 217 3.78 16.60 -16.59
CA VAL A 217 3.18 16.42 -15.25
C VAL A 217 4.07 16.97 -14.14
N GLY A 218 5.39 16.79 -14.25
CA GLY A 218 6.36 17.30 -13.28
C GLY A 218 6.38 18.83 -13.13
N THR A 219 5.83 19.59 -14.08
CA THR A 219 5.68 21.06 -13.97
C THR A 219 4.52 21.49 -13.07
N GLY A 220 3.65 20.56 -12.67
CA GLY A 220 2.40 20.84 -11.96
C GLY A 220 1.27 21.38 -12.84
N LYS A 221 1.53 21.63 -14.13
CA LYS A 221 0.55 22.09 -15.12
C LYS A 221 0.67 21.27 -16.41
N PRO A 222 0.37 19.95 -16.36
CA PRO A 222 0.49 19.11 -17.54
C PRO A 222 -0.43 19.58 -18.67
N ASP A 223 0.05 19.43 -19.89
CA ASP A 223 -0.80 19.54 -21.06
C ASP A 223 -1.82 18.38 -21.12
N GLN A 224 -2.97 18.64 -21.73
CA GLN A 224 -4.06 17.67 -21.80
C GLN A 224 -3.64 16.40 -22.57
N ALA A 225 -2.78 16.52 -23.58
CA ALA A 225 -2.38 15.38 -24.39
C ALA A 225 -1.48 14.40 -23.60
N ALA A 226 -0.63 14.91 -22.72
CA ALA A 226 0.18 14.13 -21.78
C ALA A 226 -0.71 13.44 -20.76
N ILE A 227 -1.73 14.14 -20.24
CA ILE A 227 -2.74 13.54 -19.35
C ILE A 227 -3.42 12.36 -20.06
N ASP A 228 -3.90 12.56 -21.29
CA ASP A 228 -4.65 11.54 -22.02
C ASP A 228 -3.80 10.29 -22.29
N ARG A 229 -2.53 10.48 -22.73
CA ARG A 229 -1.60 9.37 -22.96
C ARG A 229 -1.24 8.62 -21.68
N LEU A 230 -0.96 9.33 -20.58
CA LEU A 230 -0.64 8.70 -19.30
C LEU A 230 -1.88 8.01 -18.71
N SER A 231 -3.07 8.57 -18.86
CA SER A 231 -4.32 7.97 -18.39
C SER A 231 -4.69 6.68 -19.14
N ALA A 232 -4.16 6.44 -20.34
CA ALA A 232 -4.31 5.17 -21.04
C ALA A 232 -3.50 4.03 -20.40
N ILE A 233 -2.55 4.33 -19.51
CA ILE A 233 -1.72 3.37 -18.79
C ILE A 233 -2.24 3.27 -17.35
N PRO A 234 -2.81 2.13 -16.91
CA PRO A 234 -3.46 2.02 -15.59
C PRO A 234 -2.59 2.47 -14.43
N PHE A 235 -1.29 2.12 -14.46
CA PHE A 235 -0.32 2.51 -13.44
C PHE A 235 -0.18 4.04 -13.31
N TYR A 236 -0.08 4.78 -14.42
CA TYR A 236 0.02 6.24 -14.35
C TYR A 236 -1.34 6.90 -14.10
N ASN A 237 -2.43 6.34 -14.64
CA ASN A 237 -3.77 6.86 -14.39
C ASN A 237 -4.10 6.90 -12.89
N ALA A 238 -3.76 5.83 -12.17
CA ALA A 238 -3.96 5.72 -10.72
C ALA A 238 -3.23 6.81 -9.92
N GLN A 239 -2.11 7.32 -10.44
CA GLN A 239 -1.29 8.37 -9.82
C GLN A 239 -1.79 9.78 -10.11
N LEU A 240 -2.49 9.99 -11.24
CA LEU A 240 -2.95 11.32 -11.67
C LEU A 240 -4.25 11.76 -10.98
N ARG A 241 -5.09 10.80 -10.57
CA ARG A 241 -6.47 11.05 -10.12
C ARG A 241 -7.05 9.88 -9.33
N THR A 242 -8.22 10.13 -8.72
CA THR A 242 -9.10 9.07 -8.22
C THR A 242 -9.63 8.23 -9.38
N THR A 243 -9.84 6.95 -9.12
CA THR A 243 -10.28 5.94 -10.08
C THR A 243 -11.46 5.19 -9.49
#